data_AF-A0A7W0UQH6-F1
#
_entry.id   AF-A0A7W0UQH6-F1
#
_cell.length_a   1.000
_cell.length_b   1.000
_cell.length_c   1.000
_cell.angle_alpha   90.00
_cell.angle_beta   90.00
_cell.angle_gamma   90.00
#
_symmetry.space_group_name_H-M   'P 1'
#
loop_
_entity.id
_entity.type
_entity.pdbx_description
1 polymer ?
#
loop_
_entity_poly.entity_id
_entity_poly.type
_entity_poly.pdbx_seq_one_letter_code
_entity_poly.pdbx_strand_id
1 'polypeptide(L)'
;MNDVDRGKPGLLERLEQGPVICAEGYLFELERRGYLQAGAFVPEVVLEQPELVAQLHREFVHAGSDVVEAFTYYAHREKLRMID
;
A
#
# COMPACT_ATOMS: atom_id res chain seq x y z
N MET A 1 -12.13 5.83 -20.87
CA MET A 1 -12.28 6.05 -19.41
C MET A 1 -13.59 5.36 -19.03
N ASN A 2 -13.53 4.20 -18.38
CA ASN A 2 -14.69 3.30 -18.25
C ASN A 2 -15.71 3.82 -17.25
N ASP A 3 -16.99 3.69 -17.61
CA ASP A 3 -18.22 4.15 -16.96
C ASP A 3 -18.56 3.46 -15.60
N VAL A 4 -17.58 2.87 -14.92
CA VAL A 4 -17.79 2.00 -13.73
C VAL A 4 -18.03 2.80 -12.44
N ASP A 5 -17.80 4.12 -12.45
CA ASP A 5 -17.71 4.93 -11.22
C ASP A 5 -18.93 5.81 -10.92
N ARG A 6 -19.95 5.84 -11.79
CA ARG A 6 -21.09 6.79 -11.66
C ARG A 6 -22.09 6.50 -10.53
N GLY A 7 -21.85 5.52 -9.66
CA GLY A 7 -22.82 5.10 -8.63
C GLY A 7 -22.24 4.71 -7.28
N LYS A 8 -20.93 4.87 -7.06
CA LYS A 8 -20.32 4.60 -5.75
C LYS A 8 -20.11 5.92 -5.00
N PRO A 9 -20.46 5.99 -3.70
CA PRO A 9 -20.25 7.19 -2.93
C PRO A 9 -18.76 7.53 -2.85
N GLY A 10 -18.44 8.82 -2.98
CA GLY A 10 -17.07 9.33 -2.87
C GLY A 10 -16.51 9.18 -1.45
N LEU A 11 -15.21 9.42 -1.27
CA LEU A 11 -14.57 9.28 0.06
C LEU A 11 -15.26 10.13 1.14
N LEU A 12 -15.60 11.40 0.83
CA LEU A 12 -16.27 12.28 1.78
C LEU A 12 -17.65 11.76 2.20
N GLU A 13 -18.46 11.32 1.24
CA GLU A 13 -19.79 10.75 1.49
C GLU A 13 -19.71 9.45 2.33
N ARG A 14 -18.68 8.63 2.11
CA ARG A 14 -18.44 7.42 2.92
C ARG A 14 -18.07 7.77 4.36
N LEU A 15 -17.23 8.79 4.56
CA LEU A 15 -16.83 9.26 5.88
C LEU A 15 -17.99 9.86 6.68
N GLU A 16 -18.97 10.48 6.02
CA GLU A 16 -20.21 10.95 6.66
C GLU A 16 -21.10 9.80 7.15
N GLN A 17 -21.03 8.63 6.49
CA GLN A 17 -21.82 7.45 6.84
C GLN A 17 -21.18 6.60 7.94
N GLY A 18 -19.86 6.74 8.15
CA GLY A 18 -19.14 5.99 9.17
C GLY A 18 -17.63 5.92 8.92
N PRO A 19 -16.90 5.16 9.75
CA PRO A 19 -15.47 4.96 9.57
C PRO A 19 -15.16 4.20 8.28
N VAL A 20 -14.00 4.52 7.70
CA VAL A 20 -13.38 3.73 6.62
C VAL A 20 -12.13 3.05 7.15
N ILE A 21 -11.85 1.84 6.68
CA ILE A 21 -10.73 1.02 7.12
C ILE A 21 -9.55 1.20 6.16
N CYS A 22 -8.46 1.80 6.63
CA CYS A 22 -7.21 1.87 5.89
C CYS A 22 -6.36 0.62 6.16
N ALA A 23 -5.82 0.03 5.10
CA ALA A 23 -4.82 -1.03 5.18
C ALA A 23 -3.49 -0.46 5.67
N GLU A 24 -2.85 -1.15 6.62
CA GLU A 24 -1.62 -0.70 7.27
C GLU A 24 -0.66 -1.86 7.51
N GLY A 25 0.59 -1.56 7.83
CA GLY A 25 1.58 -2.57 8.26
C GLY A 25 2.27 -3.33 7.12
N TYR A 26 2.27 -2.79 5.90
CA TYR A 26 2.94 -3.39 4.72
C TYR A 26 4.40 -3.76 4.99
N LEU A 27 5.16 -2.84 5.60
CA LEU A 27 6.57 -3.05 5.92
C LEU A 27 6.76 -4.27 6.82
N PHE A 28 6.00 -4.33 7.92
CA PHE A 28 6.08 -5.39 8.89
C PHE A 28 5.62 -6.73 8.33
N GLU A 29 4.61 -6.75 7.47
CA GLU A 29 4.13 -8.00 6.89
C GLU A 29 5.10 -8.57 5.85
N LEU A 30 5.73 -7.71 5.03
CA LEU A 30 6.78 -8.14 4.10
C LEU A 30 8.05 -8.59 4.85
N GLU A 31 8.41 -7.91 5.95
CA GLU A 31 9.51 -8.31 6.83
C GLU A 31 9.24 -9.64 7.53
N ARG A 32 8.03 -9.83 8.08
CA ARG A 32 7.60 -11.09 8.71
C ARG A 32 7.65 -12.28 7.75
N ARG A 33 7.41 -12.04 6.45
CA ARG A 33 7.51 -13.05 5.39
C ARG A 33 8.94 -13.26 4.87
N GLY A 34 9.90 -12.44 5.31
CA GLY A 34 11.30 -12.54 4.93
C GLY A 34 11.64 -11.94 3.56
N TYR A 35 10.79 -11.07 3.01
CA TYR A 35 10.99 -10.46 1.69
C TYR A 35 11.80 -9.17 1.71
N LEU A 36 11.81 -8.47 2.85
CA LEU A 36 12.63 -7.29 3.08
C LEU A 36 13.00 -7.20 4.55
N GLN A 37 13.83 -6.23 4.90
CA GLN A 37 14.10 -5.82 6.27
C GLN A 37 13.89 -4.30 6.37
N ALA A 38 13.43 -3.80 7.51
CA ALA A 38 13.28 -2.37 7.74
C ALA A 38 14.63 -1.65 7.57
N GLY A 39 14.65 -0.59 6.77
CA GLY A 39 15.87 0.13 6.42
C GLY A 39 15.70 1.05 5.22
N ALA A 40 16.78 1.67 4.75
CA ALA A 40 16.72 2.59 3.61
C ALA A 40 16.31 1.88 2.30
N PHE A 41 16.68 0.61 2.13
CA PHE A 41 16.45 -0.23 0.95
C PHE A 41 15.00 -0.74 0.79
N VAL A 42 14.09 -0.42 1.72
CA VAL A 42 12.68 -0.81 1.65
C VAL A 42 12.02 -0.55 0.27
N PRO A 43 12.28 0.57 -0.43
CA PRO A 43 11.69 0.81 -1.74
C PRO A 43 12.10 -0.19 -2.84
N GLU A 44 13.23 -0.90 -2.70
CA GLU A 44 13.74 -1.82 -3.71
C GLU A 44 12.77 -2.96 -4.01
N VAL A 45 12.05 -3.47 -3.00
CA VAL A 45 11.07 -4.56 -3.17
C VAL A 45 9.98 -4.20 -4.19
N VAL A 46 9.66 -2.91 -4.36
CA VAL A 46 8.68 -2.44 -5.35
C VAL A 46 9.20 -2.60 -6.78
N LEU A 47 10.53 -2.52 -6.97
CA LEU A 47 11.19 -2.68 -8.26
C LEU A 47 11.54 -4.15 -8.53
N GLU A 48 12.04 -4.85 -7.51
CA GLU A 48 12.56 -6.21 -7.64
C GLU A 48 11.45 -7.28 -7.60
N GLN A 49 10.44 -7.08 -6.76
CA GLN A 49 9.37 -8.06 -6.50
C GLN A 49 7.98 -7.39 -6.46
N PRO A 50 7.59 -6.64 -7.52
CA PRO A 50 6.32 -5.89 -7.56
C PRO A 50 5.09 -6.77 -7.36
N GLU A 51 5.15 -8.05 -7.74
CA GLU A 51 4.08 -9.01 -7.56
C GLU A 51 3.77 -9.30 -6.09
N LEU A 52 4.77 -9.29 -5.20
CA LEU A 52 4.58 -9.49 -3.76
C LEU A 52 3.85 -8.30 -3.13
N VAL A 53 4.23 -7.08 -3.50
CA VAL A 53 3.57 -5.85 -3.06
C VAL A 53 2.11 -5.84 -3.54
N ALA A 54 1.89 -6.14 -4.82
CA ALA A 54 0.55 -6.20 -5.40
C ALA A 54 -0.31 -7.31 -4.79
N GLN A 55 0.29 -8.46 -4.42
CA GLN A 55 -0.42 -9.52 -3.71
C GLN A 55 -0.83 -9.06 -2.32
N LEU A 56 0.07 -8.40 -1.57
CA LEU A 56 -0.24 -7.90 -0.24
C LEU A 56 -1.36 -6.82 -0.27
N HIS A 57 -1.37 -5.93 -1.28
CA HIS A 57 -2.49 -5.02 -1.51
C HIS A 57 -3.83 -5.78 -1.66
N ARG A 58 -3.85 -6.86 -2.45
CA ARG A 58 -5.05 -7.68 -2.64
C ARG A 58 -5.48 -8.37 -1.35
N GLU A 59 -4.53 -8.87 -0.57
CA GLU A 59 -4.80 -9.51 0.71
C GLU A 59 -5.45 -8.54 1.71
N PHE A 60 -4.98 -7.29 1.79
CA PHE A 60 -5.65 -6.28 2.63
C PHE A 60 -7.05 -5.92 2.15
N VAL A 61 -7.27 -5.82 0.83
CA VAL A 61 -8.63 -5.66 0.28
C VAL A 61 -9.52 -6.84 0.66
N HIS A 62 -9.01 -8.08 0.57
CA HIS A 62 -9.76 -9.29 0.94
C HIS A 62 -10.02 -9.36 2.46
N ALA A 63 -9.14 -8.78 3.28
CA ALA A 63 -9.32 -8.64 4.71
C ALA A 63 -10.34 -7.55 5.11
N GLY A 64 -10.83 -6.75 4.16
CA GLY A 64 -11.89 -5.77 4.37
C GLY A 64 -11.42 -4.31 4.40
N SER A 65 -10.20 -4.00 3.96
CA SER A 65 -9.77 -2.61 3.84
C SER A 65 -10.54 -1.87 2.74
N ASP A 66 -11.00 -0.68 3.06
CA ASP A 66 -11.66 0.28 2.18
C ASP A 66 -10.67 1.09 1.34
N VAL A 67 -9.47 1.29 1.88
CA VAL A 67 -8.37 2.06 1.30
C VAL A 67 -7.08 1.25 1.43
N VAL A 68 -6.28 1.24 0.37
CA VAL A 68 -4.92 0.69 0.37
C VAL A 68 -3.92 1.80 0.05
N GLU A 69 -2.75 1.71 0.66
CA GLU A 69 -1.71 2.72 0.52
C GLU A 69 -0.65 2.29 -0.49
N ALA A 70 -0.13 3.26 -1.24
CA ALA A 70 1.05 3.02 -2.04
C ALA A 70 2.26 2.74 -1.12
N PHE A 71 3.04 1.71 -1.44
CA PHE A 71 4.21 1.34 -0.64
C PHE A 71 5.41 2.29 -0.93
N THR A 72 5.29 3.56 -0.53
CA THR A 72 6.19 4.65 -0.94
C THR A 72 6.79 5.46 0.21
N TYR A 73 6.67 5.00 1.47
CA TYR A 73 7.13 5.75 2.65
C TYR A 73 8.58 6.25 2.56
N TYR A 74 9.50 5.43 2.04
CA TYR A 74 10.90 5.80 1.80
C TYR A 74 11.25 6.10 0.34
N ALA A 75 10.26 6.14 -0.56
CA ALA A 75 10.46 6.41 -1.98
C ALA A 75 10.61 7.92 -2.28
N HIS A 76 11.40 8.64 -1.47
CA HIS A 76 11.71 10.06 -1.65
C HIS A 76 13.22 10.29 -1.74
N ARG A 77 13.61 11.39 -2.40
CA ARG A 77 14.99 11.65 -2.83
C ARG A 77 16.04 11.53 -1.73
N GLU A 78 15.73 11.98 -0.51
CA GLU A 78 16.69 11.94 0.60
C GLU A 78 16.98 10.51 1.07
N LYS A 79 15.94 9.66 1.15
CA LYS A 79 16.11 8.25 1.51
C LYS A 79 16.75 7.44 0.40
N LEU A 80 16.37 7.69 -0.85
CA LEU A 80 16.93 6.98 -2.01
C LEU A 80 18.44 7.26 -2.22
N ARG A 81 18.96 8.39 -1.73
CA ARG A 81 20.42 8.68 -1.75
C ARG A 81 21.24 7.82 -0.77
N MET A 82 20.59 7.11 0.14
CA MET A 82 21.24 6.22 1.10
C MET A 82 21.40 4.79 0.57
N ILE A 83 20.93 4.54 -0.65
CA ILE A 83 20.98 3.27 -1.36
C ILE A 83 22.00 3.46 -2.49
N ASP A 84 22.95 2.53 -2.62
CA ASP A 84 24.07 2.61 -3.57
C ASP A 84 23.72 2.07 -4.96
#